data_AF-A0A521ZWD1-F1
#
_entry.id   AF-A0A521ZWD1-F1
#
_cell.length_a   1.000
_cell.length_b   1.000
_cell.length_c   1.000
_cell.angle_alpha   90.00
_cell.angle_beta   90.00
_cell.angle_gamma   90.00
#
_symmetry.space_group_name_H-M   'P 1'
#
loop_
_entity.id
_entity.type
_entity.pdbx_description
1 polymer ?
#
loop_
_entity_poly.entity_id
_entity_poly.type
_entity_poly.pdbx_seq_one_letter_code
_entity_poly.pdbx_strand_id
1 'polypeptide(L)'
;MQQPEDIVWDAITESAKTRFDYNEFEKAFGELNDPDVADNILLMTVAGYAAVHSSEEIAAEIKTQLLMIGFGFREGGPELFLVGKETQLKNEIRAAGIAMELFAQGAQQPGVLVQVRSILKSS
;
A
#
# COMPACT_ATOMS: atom_id res chain seq x y z
N MET A 1 9.93 1.80 17.75
CA MET A 1 9.04 2.92 18.10
C MET A 1 8.16 3.14 16.89
N GLN A 2 6.87 2.80 16.99
CA GLN A 2 5.91 3.10 15.92
C GLN A 2 5.85 4.62 15.75
N GLN A 3 5.99 5.10 14.52
CA GLN A 3 5.82 6.52 14.24
C GLN A 3 4.33 6.87 14.38
N PRO A 4 3.96 8.09 14.81
CA PRO A 4 2.57 8.49 14.89
C PRO A 4 1.82 8.29 13.57
N GLU A 5 2.53 8.43 12.45
CA GLU A 5 2.01 8.25 11.10
C GLU A 5 1.53 6.81 10.82
N ASP A 6 2.07 5.82 11.53
CA ASP A 6 1.75 4.39 11.35
C ASP A 6 0.24 4.15 11.46
N ILE A 7 -0.45 4.81 12.41
CA ILE A 7 -1.91 4.65 12.57
C ILE A 7 -2.69 5.12 11.33
N VAL A 8 -2.17 6.12 10.61
CA VAL A 8 -2.80 6.60 9.37
C VAL A 8 -2.55 5.61 8.24
N TRP A 9 -1.32 5.11 8.13
CA TRP A 9 -0.96 4.10 7.14
C TRP A 9 -1.69 2.78 7.36
N ASP A 10 -1.80 2.32 8.61
CA ASP A 10 -2.57 1.14 9.00
C ASP A 10 -4.03 1.29 8.57
N ALA A 11 -4.65 2.45 8.81
CA ALA A 11 -6.05 2.67 8.41
C ALA A 11 -6.25 2.60 6.89
N ILE A 12 -5.27 3.06 6.11
CA ILE A 12 -5.29 3.00 4.64
C ILE A 12 -5.10 1.55 4.18
N THR A 13 -4.10 0.86 4.73
CA THR A 13 -3.77 -0.54 4.39
C THR A 13 -4.94 -1.47 4.74
N GLU A 14 -5.52 -1.35 5.93
CA GLU A 14 -6.69 -2.13 6.33
C GLU A 14 -7.90 -1.88 5.42
N SER A 15 -8.13 -0.64 4.97
CA SER A 15 -9.16 -0.36 3.95
C SER A 15 -8.83 -1.03 2.62
N ALA A 16 -7.56 -0.95 2.17
CA ALA A 16 -7.10 -1.51 0.91
C ALA A 16 -7.28 -3.04 0.85
N LYS A 17 -7.03 -3.74 1.96
CA LYS A 17 -7.25 -5.21 2.08
C LYS A 17 -8.67 -5.64 1.73
N THR A 18 -9.67 -4.76 1.93
CA THR A 18 -11.07 -5.07 1.65
C THR A 18 -11.48 -4.90 0.19
N ARG A 19 -10.60 -4.37 -0.67
CA ARG A 19 -10.93 -3.99 -2.06
C ARG A 19 -10.63 -5.06 -3.10
N PHE A 20 -9.94 -6.13 -2.71
CA PHE A 20 -9.57 -7.24 -3.58
C PHE A 20 -9.42 -8.53 -2.75
N ASP A 21 -9.14 -9.67 -3.38
CA ASP A 21 -8.85 -10.92 -2.64
C ASP A 21 -7.45 -10.86 -2.00
N TYR A 22 -7.39 -10.19 -0.85
CA TYR A 22 -6.16 -10.06 -0.08
C TYR A 22 -5.67 -11.41 0.44
N ASN A 23 -6.57 -12.32 0.80
CA ASN A 23 -6.19 -13.66 1.29
C ASN A 23 -5.51 -14.49 0.20
N GLU A 24 -5.96 -14.40 -1.05
CA GLU A 24 -5.27 -15.02 -2.19
C GLU A 24 -3.89 -14.39 -2.43
N PHE A 25 -3.81 -13.07 -2.35
CA PHE A 25 -2.56 -12.33 -2.51
C PHE A 25 -1.54 -12.67 -1.41
N GLU A 26 -1.94 -12.69 -0.14
CA GLU A 26 -1.07 -13.02 1.00
C GLU A 26 -0.48 -14.43 0.88
N LYS A 27 -1.27 -15.40 0.38
CA LYS A 27 -0.79 -16.78 0.15
C LYS A 27 0.39 -16.86 -0.81
N ALA A 28 0.55 -15.90 -1.73
CA ALA A 28 1.71 -15.86 -2.62
C ALA A 28 3.04 -15.69 -1.87
N PHE A 29 3.00 -15.17 -0.64
CA PHE A 29 4.15 -14.92 0.22
C PHE A 29 4.28 -15.96 1.35
N GLY A 30 3.45 -17.00 1.39
CA GLY A 30 3.45 -18.00 2.47
C GLY A 30 4.79 -18.74 2.65
N GLU A 31 5.67 -18.74 1.64
CA GLU A 31 7.02 -19.30 1.75
C GLU A 31 7.98 -18.42 2.59
N LEU A 32 7.67 -17.14 2.82
CA LEU A 32 8.58 -16.18 3.45
C LEU A 32 8.57 -16.17 4.99
N ASN A 33 7.67 -16.92 5.66
CA ASN A 33 7.51 -16.93 7.13
C ASN A 33 7.44 -15.52 7.77
N ASP A 34 7.10 -14.50 7.00
CA ASP A 34 7.00 -13.11 7.43
C ASP A 34 5.58 -12.60 7.06
N PRO A 35 4.73 -12.37 8.07
CA PRO A 35 3.34 -11.95 7.85
C PRO A 35 3.23 -10.52 7.30
N ASP A 36 4.28 -9.70 7.44
CA ASP A 36 4.21 -8.27 7.11
C ASP A 36 4.55 -8.01 5.63
N VAL A 37 5.05 -9.02 4.90
CA VAL A 37 5.46 -8.85 3.49
C VAL A 37 4.30 -8.41 2.59
N ALA A 38 3.14 -9.07 2.72
CA ALA A 38 1.98 -8.74 1.91
C ALA A 38 1.48 -7.31 2.22
N ASP A 39 1.47 -6.92 3.50
CA ASP A 39 1.10 -5.57 3.94
C ASP A 39 2.05 -4.51 3.42
N ASN A 40 3.35 -4.78 3.49
CA ASN A 40 4.38 -3.86 3.00
C ASN A 40 4.23 -3.64 1.49
N ILE A 41 3.99 -4.69 0.69
CA ILE A 41 3.79 -4.56 -0.75
C ILE A 41 2.51 -3.78 -1.07
N LEU A 42 1.44 -4.04 -0.33
CA LEU A 42 0.19 -3.31 -0.50
C LEU A 42 0.36 -1.83 -0.17
N LEU A 43 1.06 -1.52 0.92
CA LEU A 43 1.40 -0.16 1.32
C LEU A 43 2.27 0.54 0.26
N MET A 44 3.34 -0.13 -0.22
CA MET A 44 4.19 0.38 -1.31
C MET A 44 3.39 0.67 -2.57
N THR A 45 2.42 -0.18 -2.90
CA THR A 45 1.56 0.00 -4.06
C THR A 45 0.70 1.25 -3.92
N VAL A 46 0.01 1.40 -2.80
CA VAL A 46 -0.84 2.56 -2.54
C VAL A 46 -0.01 3.85 -2.47
N ALA A 47 1.11 3.83 -1.77
CA ALA A 47 2.02 4.96 -1.64
C ALA A 47 2.65 5.36 -2.98
N GLY A 48 3.10 4.40 -3.78
CA GLY A 48 3.67 4.63 -5.10
C GLY A 48 2.68 5.29 -6.05
N TYR A 49 1.45 4.79 -6.13
CA TYR A 49 0.41 5.43 -6.93
C TYR A 49 0.04 6.82 -6.41
N ALA A 50 0.00 7.02 -5.09
CA ALA A 50 -0.25 8.33 -4.50
C ALA A 50 0.85 9.35 -4.83
N ALA A 51 2.10 8.88 -4.95
CA ALA A 51 3.25 9.68 -5.40
C ALA A 51 3.33 9.86 -6.93
N VAL A 52 2.30 9.43 -7.67
CA VAL A 52 2.22 9.54 -9.15
C VAL A 52 3.32 8.73 -9.86
N HIS A 53 3.81 7.66 -9.23
CA HIS A 53 4.70 6.71 -9.90
C HIS A 53 3.91 5.85 -10.89
N SER A 54 4.56 5.49 -11.99
CA SER A 54 4.03 4.51 -12.94
C SER A 54 3.99 3.11 -12.32
N SER A 55 3.10 2.24 -12.83
CA SER A 55 3.07 0.84 -12.40
C SER A 55 4.40 0.11 -12.60
N GLU A 56 5.18 0.52 -13.61
CA GLU A 56 6.50 -0.05 -13.89
C GLU A 56 7.52 0.30 -12.80
N GLU A 57 7.54 1.56 -12.35
CA GLU A 57 8.39 2.01 -11.25
C GLU A 57 8.03 1.32 -9.93
N ILE A 58 6.73 1.25 -9.62
CA ILE A 58 6.23 0.57 -8.42
C ILE A 58 6.61 -0.92 -8.45
N ALA A 59 6.42 -1.59 -9.58
CA ALA A 59 6.80 -3.00 -9.74
C ALA A 59 8.31 -3.22 -9.56
N ALA A 60 9.14 -2.35 -10.14
CA ALA A 60 10.59 -2.43 -10.01
C ALA A 60 11.04 -2.26 -8.55
N GLU A 61 10.42 -1.34 -7.82
CA GLU A 61 10.71 -1.12 -6.40
C GLU A 61 10.32 -2.32 -5.54
N ILE A 62 9.09 -2.83 -5.70
CA ILE A 62 8.60 -4.03 -5.01
C ILE A 62 9.51 -5.23 -5.30
N LYS A 63 9.89 -5.41 -6.57
CA LYS A 63 10.78 -6.49 -6.99
C LYS A 63 12.14 -6.39 -6.33
N THR A 64 12.69 -5.18 -6.24
CA THR A 64 13.97 -4.94 -5.57
C THR A 64 13.88 -5.30 -4.08
N GLN A 65 12.83 -4.88 -3.39
CA GLN A 65 12.62 -5.23 -1.97
C GLN A 65 12.48 -6.73 -1.75
N LEU A 66 11.68 -7.41 -2.59
CA LEU A 66 11.48 -8.84 -2.48
C LEU A 66 12.76 -9.65 -2.78
N LEU A 67 13.58 -9.21 -3.74
CA LEU A 67 14.88 -9.82 -3.99
C LEU A 67 15.84 -9.66 -2.81
N MET A 68 15.81 -8.52 -2.11
CA MET A 68 16.67 -8.29 -0.93
C MET A 68 16.35 -9.24 0.22
N ILE A 69 15.10 -9.69 0.36
CA ILE A 69 14.69 -10.67 1.36
C ILE A 69 14.75 -12.12 0.85
N GLY A 70 15.34 -12.35 -0.33
CA GLY A 70 15.53 -13.68 -0.91
C GLY A 70 14.29 -14.25 -1.59
N PHE A 71 13.26 -13.45 -1.86
CA PHE A 71 12.08 -13.87 -2.59
C PHE A 71 12.27 -13.71 -4.10
N GLY A 72 12.22 -14.83 -4.82
CA GLY A 72 12.24 -14.86 -6.28
C GLY A 72 10.85 -15.12 -6.85
N PHE A 73 10.46 -14.36 -7.88
CA PHE A 73 9.20 -14.58 -8.57
C PHE A 73 9.31 -15.77 -9.53
N ARG A 74 8.41 -16.75 -9.38
CA ARG A 74 8.38 -17.93 -10.26
C ARG A 74 7.66 -17.64 -11.59
N GLU A 75 6.61 -16.82 -11.59
CA GLU A 75 5.92 -16.33 -12.80
C GLU A 75 5.03 -15.12 -12.43
N GLY A 76 4.86 -14.17 -13.35
CA GLY A 76 3.87 -13.10 -13.22
C GLY A 76 4.25 -11.84 -12.42
N GLY A 77 5.19 -11.93 -11.48
CA GLY A 77 5.81 -10.76 -10.83
C GLY A 77 4.86 -9.76 -10.14
N PRO A 78 5.39 -8.66 -9.59
CA PRO A 78 4.58 -7.54 -9.09
C PRO A 78 3.76 -6.87 -10.18
N GLU A 79 4.19 -6.96 -11.44
CA GLU A 79 3.54 -6.36 -12.59
C GLU A 79 2.11 -6.87 -12.76
N LEU A 80 1.87 -8.20 -12.63
CA LEU A 80 0.52 -8.74 -12.70
C LEU A 80 -0.34 -8.32 -11.51
N PHE A 81 0.24 -8.19 -10.32
CA PHE A 81 -0.51 -7.75 -9.14
C PHE A 81 -1.06 -6.33 -9.35
N LEU A 82 -0.26 -5.43 -9.93
CA LEU A 82 -0.62 -4.03 -10.16
C LEU A 82 -1.72 -3.83 -11.20
N VAL A 83 -2.01 -4.83 -12.04
CA VAL A 83 -3.07 -4.75 -13.05
C VAL A 83 -4.42 -4.45 -12.39
N GLY A 84 -4.99 -3.30 -12.74
CA GLY A 84 -6.28 -2.83 -12.23
C GLY A 84 -6.26 -2.29 -10.79
N LYS A 85 -5.12 -2.33 -10.08
CA LYS A 85 -5.03 -1.87 -8.69
C LYS A 85 -5.24 -0.37 -8.54
N GLU A 86 -4.78 0.41 -9.51
CA GLU A 86 -5.04 1.86 -9.54
C GLU A 86 -6.54 2.19 -9.48
N THR A 87 -7.37 1.38 -10.15
CA THR A 87 -8.84 1.56 -10.13
C THR A 87 -9.47 0.96 -8.87
N GLN A 88 -9.05 -0.23 -8.46
CA GLN A 88 -9.58 -0.92 -7.27
C GLN A 88 -9.30 -0.16 -5.97
N LEU A 89 -8.14 0.51 -5.89
CA LEU A 89 -7.63 1.21 -4.71
C LEU A 89 -7.75 2.73 -4.82
N LYS A 90 -8.59 3.24 -5.73
CA LYS A 90 -8.68 4.68 -6.04
C LYS A 90 -8.87 5.56 -4.79
N ASN A 91 -9.70 5.11 -3.84
CA ASN A 91 -9.99 5.88 -2.62
C ASN A 91 -8.82 5.83 -1.63
N GLU A 92 -8.16 4.68 -1.52
CA GLU A 92 -6.97 4.47 -0.71
C GLU A 92 -5.78 5.27 -1.23
N ILE A 93 -5.55 5.27 -2.55
CA ILE A 93 -4.54 6.08 -3.25
C ILE A 93 -4.79 7.57 -2.99
N ARG A 94 -6.05 8.02 -3.13
CA ARG A 94 -6.42 9.41 -2.84
C ARG A 94 -6.20 9.77 -1.36
N ALA A 95 -6.58 8.88 -0.45
CA ALA A 95 -6.40 9.10 0.99
C ALA A 95 -4.92 9.17 1.37
N ALA A 96 -4.09 8.30 0.78
CA ALA A 96 -2.64 8.31 0.93
C ALA A 96 -2.02 9.61 0.41
N GLY A 97 -2.40 10.09 -0.79
CA GLY A 97 -1.89 11.35 -1.32
C GLY A 97 -2.18 12.54 -0.39
N ILE A 98 -3.41 12.62 0.12
CA ILE A 98 -3.79 13.66 1.08
C ILE A 98 -3.03 13.52 2.40
N ALA A 99 -2.82 12.29 2.89
CA ALA A 99 -2.02 12.06 4.08
C ALA A 99 -0.57 12.56 3.90
N MET A 100 0.08 12.21 2.79
CA MET A 100 1.43 12.68 2.45
C MET A 100 1.50 14.21 2.41
N GLU A 101 0.56 14.86 1.72
CA GLU A 101 0.51 16.31 1.62
C GLU A 101 0.33 16.98 3.00
N LEU A 102 -0.56 16.46 3.83
CA LEU A 102 -0.83 17.00 5.16
C LEU A 102 0.38 16.80 6.09
N PHE A 103 1.03 15.64 6.07
CA PHE A 103 2.24 15.40 6.85
C PHE A 103 3.39 16.30 6.38
N ALA A 104 3.57 16.50 5.07
CA ALA A 104 4.56 17.43 4.53
C ALA A 104 4.31 18.89 4.98
N GLN A 105 3.06 19.26 5.25
CA GLN A 105 2.67 20.57 5.80
C GLN A 105 2.80 20.66 7.34
N GLY A 106 3.24 19.59 8.02
CA GLY A 106 3.36 19.54 9.48
C GLY A 106 2.03 19.33 10.20
N ALA A 107 1.00 18.83 9.52
CA ALA A 107 -0.27 18.52 10.13
C ALA A 107 -0.12 17.41 11.20
N GLN A 108 -0.92 17.52 12.26
CA GLN A 108 -0.89 16.56 13.35
C GLN A 108 -1.71 15.31 13.01
N GLN A 109 -1.18 14.16 13.41
CA GLN A 109 -1.74 12.82 13.18
C GLN A 109 -3.28 12.71 13.39
N PRO A 110 -3.89 13.25 14.47
CA PRO A 110 -5.34 13.11 14.65
C PRO A 110 -6.16 13.79 13.56
N GLY A 111 -5.70 14.96 13.07
CA GLY A 111 -6.38 15.70 12.01
C GLY A 111 -6.27 14.99 10.66
N VAL A 112 -5.11 14.43 10.36
CA VAL A 112 -4.88 13.63 9.15
C VAL A 112 -5.75 12.38 9.14
N LEU A 113 -5.80 11.65 10.27
CA LEU A 113 -6.59 10.43 10.40
C LEU A 113 -8.10 10.67 10.17
N VAL A 114 -8.64 11.78 10.65
CA VAL A 114 -10.06 12.14 10.44
C VAL A 114 -10.35 12.35 8.94
N GLN A 115 -9.47 13.07 8.24
CA GLN A 115 -9.64 13.31 6.80
C GLN A 115 -9.53 12.02 6.00
N VAL A 116 -8.49 11.21 6.26
CA VAL A 116 -8.28 9.90 5.64
C VAL A 116 -9.52 9.02 5.82
N ARG A 117 -10.03 8.86 7.05
CA ARG A 117 -11.23 8.05 7.31
C ARG A 117 -12.48 8.58 6.60
N SER A 118 -12.61 9.89 6.40
CA SER A 118 -13.72 10.45 5.63
C SER A 118 -13.66 10.05 4.15
N ILE A 119 -12.46 9.99 3.57
CA ILE A 119 -12.26 9.60 2.18
C ILE A 119 -12.54 8.10 2.03
N LEU A 120 -11.99 7.26 2.91
CA LEU A 120 -12.15 5.80 2.86
C LEU A 120 -13.62 5.36 3.00
N LYS A 121 -14.44 6.11 3.75
CA LYS A 121 -15.89 5.87 3.89
C LYS A 121 -16.73 6.30 2.68
N SER A 122 -16.19 7.10 1.77
CA SER A 122 -16.92 7.60 0.60
C SER A 122 -16.97 6.58 -0.55
N SER A 123 -16.85 5.29 -0.22
CA SER A 123 -16.72 4.16 -1.14
C SER A 123 -17.95 3.29 -1.17
#